data_AF-M5GG42-F1
#
_entry.id   AF-M5GG42-F1
#
_cell.length_a   1.000
_cell.length_b   1.000
_cell.length_c   1.000
_cell.angle_alpha   90.00
_cell.angle_beta   90.00
_cell.angle_gamma   90.00
#
_symmetry.space_group_name_H-M   'P 1'
#
loop_
_entity.id
_entity.type
_entity.pdbx_description
1 polymer ?
#
loop_
_entity_poly.entity_id
_entity_poly.type
_entity_poly.pdbx_seq_one_letter_code
_entity_poly.pdbx_strand_id
1 'polypeptide(L)'
;MTGQLSVEDAINRLHSTKERSIEIVFRSDNFWPFKNHMGPTPADDQEDVIISVFDSSFNPPTLAHLSIALLCRPDSTFPFDAHLLLLSVTNADKKLTPTDATYVQRVEMMILLAHDMMASQPGIRVAVGIIDEPTFVGKCRVIQQTFGKESGKSTKDIRMWFGIGWDTLLRLFAPRYYGGMDAMEDQLEEFFDRDGSGVICARRGDGTKDEEKVFLATDVVKRWVDDGKVVMVDIGTYGGYSSTSIRDAIANGEDGWRSMCTSSIADYVRDAALYGKV
;
A
#
# COMPACT_ATOMS: atom_id res chain seq x y z
N MET A 1 17.13 18.91 3.74
CA MET A 1 17.79 18.45 4.98
C MET A 1 16.84 18.24 6.16
N THR A 2 15.72 18.98 6.30
CA THR A 2 14.74 18.76 7.39
C THR A 2 13.86 17.52 7.20
N GLY A 3 13.54 17.13 5.97
CA GLY A 3 12.72 15.94 5.67
C GLY A 3 13.40 14.61 6.02
N GLN A 4 14.68 14.44 5.67
CA GLN A 4 15.43 13.20 5.89
C GLN A 4 15.58 12.86 7.38
N LEU A 5 15.91 13.85 8.22
CA LEU A 5 15.97 13.71 9.68
C LEU A 5 14.61 13.29 10.26
N SER A 6 13.50 13.84 9.73
CA SER A 6 12.16 13.48 10.21
C SER A 6 11.76 12.02 9.89
N VAL A 7 12.24 11.47 8.77
CA VAL A 7 12.00 10.06 8.38
C VAL A 7 12.83 9.10 9.22
N GLU A 8 14.11 9.42 9.43
CA GLU A 8 14.99 8.64 10.28
C GLU A 8 14.47 8.60 11.73
N ASP A 9 14.02 9.73 12.25
CA ASP A 9 13.39 9.81 13.57
C ASP A 9 12.11 8.97 13.67
N ALA A 10 11.29 8.94 12.61
CA ALA A 10 10.09 8.10 12.56
C ALA A 10 10.42 6.61 12.60
N ILE A 11 11.42 6.17 11.83
CA ILE A 11 11.90 4.78 11.83
C ILE A 11 12.46 4.41 13.21
N ASN A 12 13.26 5.30 13.80
CA ASN A 12 13.85 5.09 15.13
C ASN A 12 12.76 4.98 16.21
N ARG A 13 11.71 5.81 16.14
CA ARG A 13 10.54 5.69 17.03
C ARG A 13 9.90 4.31 16.90
N LEU A 14 9.57 3.87 15.68
CA LEU A 14 8.97 2.55 15.45
C LEU A 14 9.82 1.40 16.03
N HIS A 15 11.14 1.45 15.88
CA HIS A 15 12.03 0.43 16.45
C HIS A 15 12.12 0.50 17.98
N SER A 16 11.89 1.67 18.58
CA SER A 16 11.99 1.88 20.04
C SER A 16 10.70 1.54 20.78
N THR A 17 9.55 1.58 20.10
CA THR A 17 8.24 1.31 20.70
C THR A 17 8.03 -0.20 20.86
N LYS A 18 7.49 -0.62 22.01
CA LYS A 18 7.12 -2.04 22.23
C LYS A 18 5.79 -2.41 21.56
N GLU A 19 4.96 -1.41 21.27
CA GLU A 19 3.64 -1.57 20.67
C GLU A 19 3.72 -1.37 19.15
N ARG A 20 3.03 -2.25 18.42
CA ARG A 20 2.84 -2.16 16.97
C ARG A 20 2.19 -0.82 16.65
N SER A 21 2.83 -0.03 15.80
CA SER A 21 2.44 1.36 15.55
C SER A 21 2.73 1.78 14.11
N ILE A 22 2.15 2.92 13.73
CA ILE A 22 2.32 3.56 12.42
C ILE A 22 2.78 5.00 12.62
N GLU A 23 3.73 5.44 11.81
CA GLU A 23 4.22 6.81 11.74
C GLU A 23 3.90 7.41 10.38
N ILE A 24 3.20 8.54 10.37
CA ILE A 24 2.89 9.28 9.13
C ILE A 24 3.93 10.36 8.91
N VAL A 25 4.69 10.22 7.82
CA VAL A 25 5.82 11.11 7.48
C VAL A 25 5.48 12.14 6.42
N PHE A 26 4.38 11.94 5.69
CA PHE A 26 3.85 12.91 4.72
C PHE A 26 2.34 12.84 4.64
N ARG A 27 1.69 14.00 4.46
CA ARG A 27 0.25 14.15 4.26
C ARG A 27 0.02 15.23 3.21
N SER A 28 -0.87 14.97 2.26
CA SER A 28 -1.35 15.98 1.30
C SER A 28 -2.17 17.10 1.96
N ASP A 29 -2.82 16.82 3.08
CA ASP A 29 -3.53 17.80 3.90
C ASP A 29 -3.49 17.44 5.40
N ASN A 30 -3.71 18.44 6.26
CA ASN A 30 -3.61 18.29 7.73
C ASN A 30 -4.74 17.45 8.35
N PHE A 31 -5.82 17.20 7.62
CA PHE A 31 -7.00 16.50 8.12
C PHE A 31 -7.01 15.03 7.73
N TRP A 32 -6.08 14.59 6.87
CA TRP A 32 -5.95 13.20 6.45
C TRP A 32 -5.99 12.23 7.66
N PRO A 33 -6.80 11.14 7.61
CA PRO A 33 -7.60 10.68 6.45
C PRO A 33 -8.99 11.33 6.33
N PHE A 34 -9.41 12.16 7.28
CA PHE A 34 -10.75 12.77 7.35
C PHE A 34 -10.87 14.06 6.54
N LYS A 35 -12.07 14.39 6.04
CA LYS A 35 -12.28 15.68 5.35
C LYS A 35 -12.33 16.82 6.37
N ASN A 36 -11.88 18.02 5.98
CA ASN A 36 -12.01 19.21 6.80
C ASN A 36 -13.49 19.63 6.89
N HIS A 37 -14.15 19.35 8.01
CA HIS A 37 -15.51 19.81 8.25
C HIS A 37 -15.48 21.22 8.86
N MET A 38 -15.42 22.26 8.02
CA MET A 38 -15.73 23.62 8.47
C MET A 38 -17.24 23.85 8.43
N GLY A 39 -17.96 23.37 9.45
CA GLY A 39 -19.39 23.58 9.63
C GLY A 39 -20.04 22.63 10.64
N PRO A 40 -21.23 22.94 11.17
CA PRO A 40 -21.98 22.00 11.99
C PRO A 40 -22.34 20.78 11.15
N THR A 41 -21.81 19.63 11.52
CA THR A 41 -22.06 18.34 10.87
C THR A 41 -23.54 17.99 11.06
N PRO A 42 -24.32 17.77 9.98
CA PRO A 42 -25.62 17.13 10.12
C PRO A 42 -25.44 15.80 10.86
N ALA A 43 -26.40 15.41 11.70
CA ALA A 43 -26.33 14.14 12.44
C ALA A 43 -26.25 12.90 11.52
N ASP A 44 -26.41 13.09 10.20
CA ASP A 44 -26.48 12.10 9.13
C ASP A 44 -25.16 11.95 8.33
N ASP A 45 -24.13 12.75 8.63
CA ASP A 45 -22.81 12.70 7.95
C ASP A 45 -21.91 11.57 8.52
N GLN A 46 -22.53 10.43 8.87
CA GLN A 46 -21.97 9.25 9.52
C GLN A 46 -21.32 8.24 8.54
N GLU A 47 -20.82 8.69 7.40
CA GLU A 47 -20.21 7.74 6.45
C GLU A 47 -18.82 7.29 6.90
N ASP A 48 -18.59 5.97 6.79
CA ASP A 48 -17.30 5.32 6.99
C ASP A 48 -16.23 5.90 6.06
N VAL A 49 -15.01 6.01 6.57
CA VAL A 49 -13.87 6.47 5.76
C VAL A 49 -13.27 5.27 5.05
N ILE A 50 -13.21 5.31 3.72
CA ILE A 50 -12.62 4.21 2.95
C ILE A 50 -11.27 4.61 2.39
N ILE A 51 -10.23 3.95 2.90
CA ILE A 51 -8.83 4.23 2.57
C ILE A 51 -8.32 3.16 1.59
N SER A 52 -7.77 3.59 0.46
CA SER A 52 -6.91 2.73 -0.37
C SER A 52 -5.54 2.64 0.26
N VAL A 53 -5.09 1.43 0.58
CA VAL A 53 -3.78 1.17 1.17
C VAL A 53 -2.92 0.41 0.18
N PHE A 54 -1.74 0.96 -0.14
CA PHE A 54 -0.77 0.27 -0.97
C PHE A 54 0.52 0.00 -0.20
N ASP A 55 0.64 -1.22 0.30
CA ASP A 55 1.82 -1.71 1.02
C ASP A 55 2.79 -2.42 0.06
N SER A 56 4.00 -1.88 -0.08
CA SER A 56 5.04 -2.43 -0.93
C SER A 56 6.43 -2.06 -0.41
N SER A 57 7.46 -2.70 -0.97
CA SER A 57 8.86 -2.40 -0.64
C SER A 57 9.40 -1.13 -1.29
N PHE A 58 8.74 -0.61 -2.35
CA PHE A 58 9.10 0.63 -3.06
C PHE A 58 10.61 0.79 -3.35
N ASN A 59 11.24 -0.23 -3.96
CA ASN A 59 12.69 -0.31 -4.09
C ASN A 59 13.20 -0.52 -5.54
N PRO A 60 13.03 0.46 -6.45
CA PRO A 60 12.29 1.72 -6.30
C PRO A 60 10.81 1.58 -6.73
N PRO A 61 9.96 2.60 -6.52
CA PRO A 61 8.64 2.67 -7.15
C PRO A 61 8.71 2.58 -8.69
N THR A 62 7.68 2.04 -9.31
CA THR A 62 7.54 1.90 -10.78
C THR A 62 6.22 2.52 -11.24
N LEU A 63 6.01 2.62 -12.56
CA LEU A 63 4.69 3.01 -13.09
C LEU A 63 3.61 1.99 -12.73
N ALA A 64 3.95 0.71 -12.53
CA ALA A 64 3.01 -0.28 -11.99
C ALA A 64 2.56 0.11 -10.56
N HIS A 65 3.50 0.57 -9.73
CA HIS A 65 3.19 1.07 -8.38
C HIS A 65 2.26 2.28 -8.44
N LEU A 66 2.53 3.23 -9.34
CA LEU A 66 1.66 4.39 -9.54
C LEU A 66 0.26 3.96 -9.98
N SER A 67 0.14 3.02 -10.93
CA SER A 67 -1.16 2.51 -11.38
C SER A 67 -1.96 1.85 -10.27
N ILE A 68 -1.30 1.06 -9.40
CA ILE A 68 -1.96 0.42 -8.25
C ILE A 68 -2.41 1.47 -7.22
N ALA A 69 -1.56 2.45 -6.94
CA ALA A 69 -1.86 3.52 -5.99
C ALA A 69 -3.03 4.42 -6.42
N LEU A 70 -3.35 4.45 -7.72
CA LEU A 70 -4.43 5.25 -8.32
C LEU A 70 -5.69 4.44 -8.66
N LEU A 71 -5.78 3.18 -8.21
CA LEU A 71 -6.95 2.34 -8.46
C LEU A 71 -8.22 2.95 -7.84
N CYS A 72 -9.31 2.86 -8.57
CA CYS A 72 -10.63 3.27 -8.10
C CYS A 72 -11.21 2.26 -7.12
N ARG A 73 -12.17 2.73 -6.31
CA ARG A 73 -12.95 1.87 -5.42
C ARG A 73 -13.79 0.88 -6.24
N PRO A 74 -13.74 -0.42 -5.92
CA PRO A 74 -14.57 -1.40 -6.62
C PRO A 74 -16.06 -1.16 -6.39
N ASP A 75 -16.84 -1.43 -7.44
CA ASP A 75 -18.32 -1.35 -7.45
C ASP A 75 -18.89 -0.04 -6.92
N SER A 76 -18.14 1.06 -7.05
CA SER A 76 -18.54 2.38 -6.62
C SER A 76 -18.30 3.42 -7.70
N THR A 77 -19.23 4.36 -7.83
CA THR A 77 -19.05 5.58 -8.63
C THR A 77 -18.24 6.64 -7.90
N PHE A 78 -17.98 6.45 -6.60
CA PHE A 78 -17.20 7.36 -5.77
C PHE A 78 -15.75 6.86 -5.65
N PRO A 79 -14.76 7.77 -5.68
CA PRO A 79 -13.38 7.42 -5.39
C PRO A 79 -13.20 7.03 -3.92
N PHE A 80 -12.03 6.50 -3.58
CA PHE A 80 -11.60 6.40 -2.18
C PHE A 80 -11.54 7.78 -1.51
N ASP A 81 -11.84 7.84 -0.21
CA ASP A 81 -11.77 9.09 0.56
C ASP A 81 -10.34 9.54 0.81
N ALA A 82 -9.42 8.57 0.86
CA ALA A 82 -8.00 8.76 1.13
C ALA A 82 -7.17 7.59 0.58
N HIS A 83 -5.88 7.86 0.36
CA HIS A 83 -4.88 6.90 -0.10
C HIS A 83 -3.71 6.89 0.89
N LEU A 84 -3.14 5.71 1.13
CA LEU A 84 -2.00 5.50 2.00
C LEU A 84 -0.95 4.66 1.26
N LEU A 85 0.20 5.26 0.97
CA LEU A 85 1.41 4.51 0.60
C LEU A 85 2.06 4.03 1.89
N LEU A 86 2.21 2.71 2.04
CA LEU A 86 2.62 2.10 3.30
C LEU A 86 3.90 1.30 3.13
N LEU A 87 4.87 1.49 4.03
CA LEU A 87 6.07 0.68 4.10
C LEU A 87 6.08 -0.08 5.43
N SER A 88 5.93 -1.40 5.38
CA SER A 88 6.13 -2.22 6.58
C SER A 88 7.60 -2.59 6.80
N VAL A 89 8.15 -2.22 7.97
CA VAL A 89 9.56 -2.45 8.34
C VAL A 89 9.84 -3.87 8.86
N THR A 90 8.79 -4.58 9.27
CA THR A 90 8.86 -5.98 9.75
C THR A 90 8.35 -7.00 8.75
N ASN A 91 8.18 -6.64 7.48
CA ASN A 91 7.82 -7.62 6.46
C ASN A 91 8.84 -8.78 6.46
N ALA A 92 8.34 -9.98 6.76
CA ALA A 92 9.08 -11.08 7.38
C ALA A 92 10.24 -11.72 6.58
N ASP A 93 10.58 -11.25 5.37
CA ASP A 93 11.38 -12.08 4.45
C ASP A 93 12.50 -11.38 3.65
N LYS A 94 12.76 -10.07 3.78
CA LYS A 94 13.80 -9.42 2.95
C LYS A 94 14.87 -8.71 3.77
N LYS A 95 16.02 -9.39 3.92
CA LYS A 95 17.28 -8.72 4.25
C LYS A 95 17.65 -7.78 3.11
N LEU A 96 17.88 -6.51 3.42
CA LEU A 96 18.43 -5.54 2.47
C LEU A 96 19.78 -6.03 1.96
N THR A 97 19.97 -6.04 0.64
CA THR A 97 21.31 -6.21 0.07
C THR A 97 22.05 -4.87 0.10
N PRO A 98 23.40 -4.84 0.03
CA PRO A 98 24.16 -3.58 0.01
C PRO A 98 23.77 -2.63 -1.13
N THR A 99 23.21 -3.18 -2.21
CA THR A 99 22.74 -2.43 -3.38
C THR A 99 21.30 -1.94 -3.26
N ASP A 100 20.55 -2.38 -2.25
CA ASP A 100 19.17 -1.93 -2.04
C ASP A 100 19.12 -0.50 -1.48
N ALA A 101 18.07 0.24 -1.84
CA ALA A 101 17.80 1.50 -1.19
C ALA A 101 17.49 1.27 0.29
N THR A 102 18.00 2.14 1.15
CA THR A 102 17.70 2.16 2.58
C THR A 102 16.22 2.45 2.83
N TYR A 103 15.72 2.19 4.04
CA TYR A 103 14.34 2.56 4.39
C TYR A 103 14.07 4.06 4.23
N VAL A 104 15.03 4.91 4.60
CA VAL A 104 14.92 6.36 4.41
C VAL A 104 14.75 6.70 2.92
N GLN A 105 15.60 6.16 2.06
CA GLN A 105 15.53 6.41 0.62
C GLN A 105 14.24 5.88 -0.03
N ARG A 106 13.75 4.72 0.42
CA ARG A 106 12.45 4.18 -0.02
C ARG A 106 11.31 5.11 0.34
N VAL A 107 11.29 5.63 1.57
CA VAL A 107 10.28 6.57 2.03
C VAL A 107 10.37 7.90 1.28
N GLU A 108 11.57 8.42 1.01
CA GLU A 108 11.75 9.61 0.19
C GLU A 108 11.19 9.42 -1.23
N MET A 109 11.44 8.26 -1.85
CA MET A 109 10.82 7.89 -3.12
C MET A 109 9.30 7.71 -3.02
N MET A 110 8.75 7.23 -1.90
CA MET A 110 7.29 7.18 -1.69
C MET A 110 6.68 8.59 -1.60
N ILE A 111 7.38 9.56 -1.01
CA ILE A 111 6.93 10.96 -0.98
C ILE A 111 6.91 11.56 -2.39
N LEU A 112 7.92 11.26 -3.21
CA LEU A 112 7.91 11.64 -4.63
C LEU A 112 6.73 10.99 -5.38
N LEU A 113 6.47 9.70 -5.15
CA LEU A 113 5.31 9.01 -5.73
C LEU A 113 3.99 9.65 -5.30
N ALA A 114 3.85 10.06 -4.03
CA ALA A 114 2.67 10.76 -3.54
C ALA A 114 2.47 12.11 -4.26
N HIS A 115 3.54 12.85 -4.53
CA HIS A 115 3.48 14.06 -5.36
C HIS A 115 3.09 13.77 -6.81
N ASP A 116 3.62 12.69 -7.41
CA ASP A 116 3.23 12.27 -8.75
C ASP A 116 1.74 11.89 -8.82
N MET A 117 1.21 11.24 -7.78
CA MET A 117 -0.23 10.97 -7.64
C MET A 117 -1.04 12.26 -7.62
N MET A 118 -0.61 13.25 -6.82
CA MET A 118 -1.28 14.56 -6.74
C MET A 118 -1.24 15.34 -8.05
N ALA A 119 -0.14 15.23 -8.81
CA ALA A 119 -0.03 15.83 -10.13
C ALA A 119 -0.93 15.12 -11.16
N SER A 120 -1.05 13.79 -11.08
CA SER A 120 -1.86 12.98 -12.00
C SER A 120 -3.36 13.07 -11.73
N GLN A 121 -3.75 13.17 -10.46
CA GLN A 121 -5.15 13.28 -10.03
C GLN A 121 -5.32 14.45 -9.04
N PRO A 122 -5.61 15.66 -9.55
CA PRO A 122 -5.84 16.83 -8.69
C PRO A 122 -6.94 16.58 -7.66
N GLY A 123 -6.64 16.87 -6.39
CA GLY A 123 -7.56 16.65 -5.27
C GLY A 123 -7.48 15.26 -4.64
N ILE A 124 -6.64 14.35 -5.15
CA ILE A 124 -6.35 13.09 -4.45
C ILE A 124 -5.74 13.36 -3.08
N ARG A 125 -6.24 12.66 -2.07
CA ARG A 125 -5.80 12.79 -0.68
C ARG A 125 -4.91 11.62 -0.33
N VAL A 126 -3.61 11.84 -0.28
CA VAL A 126 -2.59 10.81 -0.05
C VAL A 126 -1.76 11.11 1.19
N ALA A 127 -1.34 10.05 1.89
CA ALA A 127 -0.31 10.08 2.92
C ALA A 127 0.74 8.99 2.69
N VAL A 128 1.91 9.17 3.28
CA VAL A 128 2.98 8.17 3.34
C VAL A 128 3.17 7.76 4.80
N GLY A 129 3.07 6.46 5.05
CA GLY A 129 3.20 5.87 6.37
C GLY A 129 4.27 4.78 6.43
N ILE A 130 4.88 4.65 7.60
CA ILE A 130 5.77 3.55 7.95
C ILE A 130 5.10 2.77 9.08
N ILE A 131 5.01 1.45 8.96
CA ILE A 131 4.31 0.62 9.93
C ILE A 131 5.18 -0.52 10.43
N ASP A 132 5.10 -0.79 11.72
CA ASP A 132 5.66 -1.99 12.33
C ASP A 132 4.54 -3.01 12.53
N GLU A 133 4.11 -3.68 11.46
CA GLU A 133 3.13 -4.78 11.49
C GLU A 133 3.22 -5.62 10.20
N PRO A 134 3.42 -6.94 10.27
CA PRO A 134 3.55 -7.78 9.08
C PRO A 134 2.22 -8.20 8.43
N THR A 135 1.14 -8.36 9.19
CA THR A 135 -0.11 -8.95 8.70
C THR A 135 -1.09 -7.90 8.17
N PHE A 136 -1.96 -8.26 7.22
CA PHE A 136 -3.01 -7.35 6.74
C PHE A 136 -4.00 -6.99 7.85
N VAL A 137 -4.46 -7.99 8.60
CA VAL A 137 -5.38 -7.80 9.73
C VAL A 137 -4.76 -6.91 10.81
N GLY A 138 -3.51 -7.17 11.17
CA GLY A 138 -2.78 -6.33 12.12
C GLY A 138 -2.64 -4.89 11.61
N LYS A 139 -2.32 -4.69 10.33
CA LYS A 139 -2.22 -3.35 9.73
C LYS A 139 -3.55 -2.61 9.84
N CYS A 140 -4.67 -3.28 9.53
CA CYS A 140 -6.01 -2.71 9.70
C CYS A 140 -6.22 -2.22 11.13
N ARG A 141 -5.97 -3.10 12.10
CA ARG A 141 -6.12 -2.78 13.52
C ARG A 141 -5.26 -1.59 13.95
N VAL A 142 -3.98 -1.54 13.56
CA VAL A 142 -3.09 -0.42 13.90
C VAL A 142 -3.59 0.89 13.29
N ILE A 143 -4.01 0.88 12.03
CA ILE A 143 -4.54 2.06 11.32
C ILE A 143 -5.84 2.54 11.96
N GLN A 144 -6.80 1.64 12.21
CA GLN A 144 -8.07 1.95 12.89
C GLN A 144 -7.84 2.48 14.31
N GLN A 145 -6.94 1.87 15.08
CA GLN A 145 -6.65 2.34 16.44
C GLN A 145 -6.00 3.73 16.46
N THR A 146 -5.17 4.03 15.46
CA THR A 146 -4.50 5.31 15.33
C THR A 146 -5.48 6.40 14.93
N PHE A 147 -6.21 6.22 13.82
CA PHE A 147 -7.05 7.29 13.27
C PHE A 147 -8.50 7.25 13.74
N GLY A 148 -9.03 6.09 14.14
CA GLY A 148 -10.39 5.94 14.66
C GLY A 148 -10.58 6.68 16.00
N LYS A 149 -9.56 6.65 16.88
CA LYS A 149 -9.57 7.37 18.17
C LYS A 149 -9.41 8.88 18.03
N GLU A 150 -8.66 9.35 17.04
CA GLU A 150 -8.41 10.79 16.80
C GLU A 150 -9.67 11.56 16.39
N SER A 151 -10.70 10.89 15.89
CA SER A 151 -11.95 11.54 15.46
C SER A 151 -12.76 12.14 16.61
N GLY A 152 -12.56 11.66 17.85
CA GLY A 152 -13.17 12.16 19.10
C GLY A 152 -14.70 12.28 19.14
N LYS A 153 -15.42 11.89 18.06
CA LYS A 153 -16.82 12.27 17.83
C LYS A 153 -17.67 11.32 16.99
N SER A 154 -17.22 10.15 16.54
CA SER A 154 -18.10 9.35 15.66
C SER A 154 -17.91 7.84 15.70
N THR A 155 -19.04 7.16 15.59
CA THR A 155 -19.29 5.78 15.17
C THR A 155 -18.85 5.50 13.72
N LYS A 156 -17.76 6.12 13.24
CA LYS A 156 -17.26 5.95 11.87
C LYS A 156 -16.21 4.85 11.84
N ASP A 157 -16.45 3.80 11.06
CA ASP A 157 -15.47 2.75 10.84
C ASP A 157 -14.50 3.18 9.74
N ILE A 158 -13.21 2.89 9.94
CA ILE A 158 -12.20 3.02 8.89
C ILE A 158 -12.13 1.67 8.18
N ARG A 159 -12.54 1.67 6.92
CA ARG A 159 -12.46 0.50 6.04
C ARG A 159 -11.27 0.65 5.11
N MET A 160 -10.58 -0.45 4.83
CA MET A 160 -9.37 -0.42 4.03
C MET A 160 -9.49 -1.32 2.81
N TRP A 161 -8.96 -0.83 1.69
CA TRP A 161 -8.82 -1.62 0.48
C TRP A 161 -7.36 -1.72 0.11
N PHE A 162 -6.80 -2.92 0.15
CA PHE A 162 -5.39 -3.13 -0.12
C PHE A 162 -5.15 -3.39 -1.61
N GLY A 163 -4.40 -2.50 -2.25
CA GLY A 163 -3.83 -2.76 -3.57
C GLY A 163 -2.69 -3.77 -3.42
N ILE A 164 -2.80 -4.93 -4.05
CA ILE A 164 -1.80 -6.00 -3.95
C ILE A 164 -1.48 -6.61 -5.33
N GLY A 165 -0.34 -7.28 -5.43
CA GLY A 165 -0.02 -8.12 -6.58
C GLY A 165 -0.42 -9.58 -6.37
N TRP A 166 -0.41 -10.36 -7.46
CA TRP A 166 -0.75 -11.79 -7.47
C TRP A 166 -0.04 -12.61 -6.39
N ASP A 167 1.29 -12.48 -6.29
CA ASP A 167 2.09 -13.21 -5.28
C ASP A 167 1.66 -12.91 -3.84
N THR A 168 1.18 -11.70 -3.58
CA THR A 168 0.69 -11.30 -2.25
C THR A 168 -0.73 -11.80 -2.00
N LEU A 169 -1.59 -11.84 -3.02
CA LEU A 169 -2.92 -12.45 -2.92
C LEU A 169 -2.80 -13.94 -2.58
N LEU A 170 -1.91 -14.68 -3.24
CA LEU A 170 -1.64 -16.08 -2.90
C LEU A 170 -1.18 -16.27 -1.44
N ARG A 171 -0.40 -15.33 -0.91
CA ARG A 171 0.06 -15.37 0.48
C ARG A 171 -1.04 -15.04 1.50
N LEU A 172 -1.97 -14.15 1.14
CA LEU A 172 -3.13 -13.81 1.97
C LEU A 172 -3.99 -15.04 2.28
N PHE A 173 -4.09 -15.99 1.34
CA PHE A 173 -4.86 -17.22 1.51
C PHE A 173 -3.99 -18.46 1.75
N ALA A 174 -2.76 -18.28 2.24
CA ALA A 174 -1.86 -19.38 2.54
C ALA A 174 -1.76 -19.64 4.06
N PRO A 175 -2.27 -20.78 4.58
CA PRO A 175 -2.34 -21.07 6.03
C PRO A 175 -1.01 -20.98 6.78
N ARG A 176 0.12 -21.20 6.08
CA ARG A 176 1.46 -21.10 6.64
C ARG A 176 1.81 -19.72 7.23
N TYR A 177 1.10 -18.65 6.83
CA TYR A 177 1.29 -17.31 7.38
C TYR A 177 0.42 -17.02 8.61
N TYR A 178 -0.50 -17.93 8.97
CA TYR A 178 -1.49 -17.75 10.03
C TYR A 178 -1.37 -18.78 11.17
N GLY A 179 -0.47 -19.76 11.03
CA GLY A 179 -0.32 -20.84 12.01
C GLY A 179 -1.32 -21.98 11.85
N GLY A 180 -2.10 -22.01 10.77
CA GLY A 180 -3.09 -23.06 10.50
C GLY A 180 -4.22 -22.57 9.58
N MET A 181 -5.09 -23.50 9.16
CA MET A 181 -6.25 -23.19 8.33
C MET A 181 -7.27 -22.38 9.13
N ASP A 182 -7.69 -22.87 10.29
CA ASP A 182 -8.70 -22.23 11.16
C ASP A 182 -8.30 -20.80 11.53
N ALA A 183 -7.04 -20.59 11.93
CA ALA A 183 -6.52 -19.27 12.28
C ALA A 183 -6.48 -18.30 11.08
N MET A 184 -6.31 -18.83 9.86
CA MET A 184 -6.41 -18.02 8.64
C MET A 184 -7.85 -17.63 8.37
N GLU A 185 -8.78 -18.58 8.45
CA GLU A 185 -10.21 -18.33 8.24
C GLU A 185 -10.73 -17.28 9.22
N ASP A 186 -10.42 -17.41 10.51
CA ASP A 186 -10.80 -16.44 11.56
C ASP A 186 -10.30 -15.03 11.25
N GLN A 187 -9.04 -14.90 10.82
CA GLN A 187 -8.43 -13.61 10.48
C GLN A 187 -8.99 -13.01 9.19
N LEU A 188 -9.29 -13.83 8.18
CA LEU A 188 -9.91 -13.37 6.95
C LEU A 188 -11.36 -12.94 7.17
N GLU A 189 -12.10 -13.62 8.06
CA GLU A 189 -13.44 -13.18 8.48
C GLU A 189 -13.42 -11.86 9.23
N GLU A 190 -12.45 -11.66 10.12
CA GLU A 190 -12.24 -10.36 10.77
C GLU A 190 -11.97 -9.26 9.72
N PHE A 191 -11.07 -9.52 8.77
CA PHE A 191 -10.66 -8.56 7.74
C PHE A 191 -11.76 -8.24 6.71
N PHE A 192 -12.41 -9.24 6.12
CA PHE A 192 -13.36 -9.02 5.03
C PHE A 192 -14.76 -8.69 5.53
N ASP A 193 -15.25 -9.35 6.59
CA ASP A 193 -16.60 -9.16 7.10
C ASP A 193 -16.66 -8.09 8.19
N ARG A 194 -15.96 -8.29 9.32
CA ARG A 194 -16.09 -7.39 10.48
C ARG A 194 -15.54 -6.00 10.20
N ASP A 195 -14.36 -5.92 9.61
CA ASP A 195 -13.73 -4.65 9.22
C ASP A 195 -14.32 -4.08 7.92
N GLY A 196 -15.09 -4.87 7.17
CA GLY A 196 -15.61 -4.48 5.86
C GLY A 196 -14.53 -4.17 4.82
N SER A 197 -13.28 -4.60 5.04
CA SER A 197 -12.13 -4.32 4.19
C SER A 197 -12.11 -5.23 2.95
N GLY A 198 -11.24 -4.93 1.99
CA GLY A 198 -11.13 -5.67 0.74
C GLY A 198 -9.73 -5.63 0.14
N VAL A 199 -9.52 -6.39 -0.93
CA VAL A 199 -8.27 -6.39 -1.69
C VAL A 199 -8.54 -6.19 -3.18
N ILE A 200 -7.69 -5.39 -3.81
CA ILE A 200 -7.67 -5.20 -5.26
C ILE A 200 -6.36 -5.78 -5.76
N CYS A 201 -6.42 -6.92 -6.41
CA CYS A 201 -5.26 -7.59 -6.96
C CYS A 201 -5.01 -7.12 -8.40
N ALA A 202 -3.92 -6.38 -8.59
CA ALA A 202 -3.46 -5.95 -9.89
C ALA A 202 -2.73 -7.08 -10.62
N ARG A 203 -3.19 -7.39 -11.84
CA ARG A 203 -2.58 -8.39 -12.71
C ARG A 203 -1.23 -7.92 -13.23
N ARG A 204 -0.29 -8.87 -13.28
CA ARG A 204 1.00 -8.67 -13.95
C ARG A 204 0.91 -9.13 -15.40
N GLY A 205 0.62 -8.20 -16.30
CA GLY A 205 0.71 -8.44 -17.74
C GLY A 205 -0.05 -9.68 -18.24
N ASP A 206 0.55 -10.37 -19.19
CA ASP A 206 0.00 -11.52 -19.94
C ASP A 206 0.07 -12.88 -19.21
N GLY A 207 0.50 -12.89 -17.94
CA GLY A 207 0.64 -14.10 -17.13
C GLY A 207 -0.68 -14.62 -16.53
N THR A 208 -0.94 -15.92 -16.75
CA THR A 208 -1.69 -16.85 -15.87
C THR A 208 -3.18 -16.63 -15.58
N LYS A 209 -3.95 -16.10 -16.53
CA LYS A 209 -5.43 -16.02 -16.40
C LYS A 209 -6.13 -17.33 -16.00
N ASP A 210 -5.57 -18.49 -16.36
CA ASP A 210 -6.18 -19.78 -16.02
C ASP A 210 -5.82 -20.24 -14.60
N GLU A 211 -4.58 -20.02 -14.13
CA GLU A 211 -4.23 -20.27 -12.73
C GLU A 211 -5.01 -19.32 -11.80
N GLU A 212 -5.18 -18.07 -12.22
CA GLU A 212 -6.03 -17.09 -11.51
C GLU A 212 -7.45 -17.62 -11.34
N LYS A 213 -8.09 -18.04 -12.44
CA LYS A 213 -9.47 -18.58 -12.38
C LYS A 213 -9.57 -19.79 -11.47
N VAL A 214 -8.62 -20.73 -11.55
CA VAL A 214 -8.62 -21.93 -10.72
C VAL A 214 -8.50 -21.57 -9.24
N PHE A 215 -7.58 -20.68 -8.89
CA PHE A 215 -7.37 -20.25 -7.51
C PHE A 215 -8.57 -19.47 -6.96
N LEU A 216 -9.12 -18.52 -7.73
CA LEU A 216 -10.28 -17.71 -7.32
C LEU A 216 -11.56 -18.55 -7.18
N ALA A 217 -11.63 -19.73 -7.82
CA ALA A 217 -12.75 -20.66 -7.72
C ALA A 217 -12.62 -21.65 -6.54
N THR A 218 -11.53 -21.64 -5.78
CA THR A 218 -11.37 -22.48 -4.58
C THR A 218 -12.35 -22.06 -3.48
N ASP A 219 -12.84 -23.00 -2.67
CA ASP A 219 -13.83 -22.71 -1.62
C ASP A 219 -13.37 -21.62 -0.63
N VAL A 220 -12.06 -21.57 -0.38
CA VAL A 220 -11.41 -20.61 0.54
C VAL A 220 -11.47 -19.16 0.01
N VAL A 221 -11.45 -18.99 -1.32
CA VAL A 221 -11.36 -17.67 -1.97
C VAL A 221 -12.69 -17.25 -2.59
N LYS A 222 -13.45 -18.21 -3.11
CA LYS A 222 -14.64 -17.97 -3.91
C LYS A 222 -15.67 -17.11 -3.20
N ARG A 223 -15.92 -17.34 -1.90
CA ARG A 223 -16.87 -16.54 -1.11
C ARG A 223 -16.52 -15.05 -1.16
N TRP A 224 -15.24 -14.74 -1.01
CA TRP A 224 -14.76 -13.35 -0.99
C TRP A 224 -14.76 -12.69 -2.37
N VAL A 225 -14.65 -13.48 -3.44
CA VAL A 225 -14.82 -12.98 -4.81
C VAL A 225 -16.29 -12.68 -5.07
N ASP A 226 -17.18 -13.60 -4.70
CA ASP A 226 -18.63 -13.44 -4.88
C ASP A 226 -19.17 -12.24 -4.08
N ASP A 227 -18.62 -11.98 -2.89
CA ASP A 227 -18.97 -10.84 -2.03
C ASP A 227 -18.28 -9.52 -2.45
N GLY A 228 -17.52 -9.53 -3.55
CA GLY A 228 -16.81 -8.36 -4.06
C GLY A 228 -15.63 -7.91 -3.20
N LYS A 229 -15.18 -8.72 -2.24
CA LYS A 229 -14.08 -8.42 -1.32
C LYS A 229 -12.69 -8.69 -1.91
N VAL A 230 -12.61 -9.56 -2.92
CA VAL A 230 -11.41 -9.84 -3.70
C VAL A 230 -11.69 -9.48 -5.15
N VAL A 231 -11.07 -8.41 -5.64
CA VAL A 231 -11.30 -7.89 -6.99
C VAL A 231 -10.03 -7.95 -7.82
N MET A 232 -10.11 -8.49 -9.03
CA MET A 232 -8.98 -8.56 -9.96
C MET A 232 -9.05 -7.44 -10.99
N VAL A 233 -8.00 -6.64 -11.10
CA VAL A 233 -7.92 -5.51 -12.05
C VAL A 233 -6.72 -5.65 -12.98
N ASP A 234 -6.86 -5.14 -14.20
CA ASP A 234 -5.75 -5.01 -15.14
C ASP A 234 -5.21 -3.57 -15.07
N ILE A 235 -3.91 -3.44 -14.81
CA ILE A 235 -3.21 -2.13 -14.78
C ILE A 235 -2.54 -1.80 -16.13
N GLY A 236 -2.91 -2.54 -17.18
CA GLY A 236 -2.56 -2.27 -18.56
C GLY A 236 -1.07 -2.42 -18.85
N THR A 237 -0.55 -1.49 -19.66
CA THR A 237 0.80 -1.55 -20.23
C THR A 237 1.91 -1.56 -19.19
N TYR A 238 1.64 -1.11 -17.96
CA TYR A 238 2.63 -1.04 -16.88
C TYR A 238 2.70 -2.33 -16.04
N GLY A 239 1.80 -3.30 -16.26
CA GLY A 239 1.74 -4.53 -15.46
C GLY A 239 3.03 -5.36 -15.45
N GLY A 240 3.89 -5.19 -16.46
CA GLY A 240 5.21 -5.83 -16.54
C GLY A 240 6.34 -5.12 -15.78
N TYR A 241 6.12 -3.91 -15.25
CA TYR A 241 7.19 -3.13 -14.63
C TYR A 241 7.39 -3.46 -13.16
N SER A 242 8.51 -4.11 -12.86
CA SER A 242 8.88 -4.47 -11.48
C SER A 242 10.08 -3.67 -10.97
N SER A 243 10.14 -3.46 -9.66
CA SER A 243 11.31 -2.83 -9.02
C SER A 243 12.59 -3.62 -9.30
N THR A 244 12.50 -4.96 -9.35
CA THR A 244 13.64 -5.83 -9.67
C THR A 244 14.18 -5.55 -11.07
N SER A 245 13.29 -5.42 -12.06
CA SER A 245 13.68 -5.08 -13.43
C SER A 245 14.43 -3.75 -13.53
N ILE A 246 14.05 -2.74 -12.73
CA ILE A 246 14.80 -1.47 -12.65
C ILE A 246 16.18 -1.69 -12.06
N ARG A 247 16.29 -2.39 -10.91
CA ARG A 247 17.58 -2.65 -10.27
C ARG A 247 18.52 -3.45 -11.16
N ASP A 248 18.01 -4.47 -11.85
CA ASP A 248 18.78 -5.32 -12.76
C ASP A 248 19.31 -4.52 -13.96
N ALA A 249 18.46 -3.71 -14.59
CA ALA A 249 18.85 -2.84 -15.69
C ALA A 249 19.95 -1.84 -15.27
N ILE A 250 19.81 -1.19 -14.11
CA ILE A 250 20.83 -0.28 -13.58
C ILE A 250 22.15 -1.01 -13.32
N ALA A 251 22.10 -2.19 -12.68
CA ALA A 251 23.29 -3.00 -12.40
C ALA A 251 24.00 -3.48 -13.69
N ASN A 252 23.26 -3.61 -14.79
CA ASN A 252 23.78 -3.95 -16.11
C ASN A 252 24.22 -2.73 -16.94
N GLY A 253 24.05 -1.51 -16.44
CA GLY A 253 24.38 -0.27 -17.16
C GLY A 253 23.42 0.03 -18.32
N GLU A 254 22.21 -0.51 -18.27
CA GLU A 254 21.16 -0.25 -19.24
C GLU A 254 20.40 1.01 -18.86
N ASP A 255 19.98 1.84 -19.82
CA ASP A 255 19.21 3.08 -19.54
C ASP A 255 17.69 2.89 -19.64
N GLY A 256 17.23 1.73 -20.13
CA GLY A 256 15.81 1.44 -20.38
C GLY A 256 14.92 1.49 -19.13
N TRP A 257 15.50 1.40 -17.93
CA TRP A 257 14.75 1.47 -16.67
C TRP A 257 14.05 2.82 -16.45
N ARG A 258 14.54 3.90 -17.06
CA ARG A 258 13.98 5.25 -16.88
C ARG A 258 12.53 5.34 -17.35
N SER A 259 12.14 4.55 -18.36
CA SER A 259 10.75 4.49 -18.82
C SER A 259 9.84 3.62 -17.93
N MET A 260 10.39 2.95 -16.92
CA MET A 260 9.65 2.06 -16.03
C MET A 260 9.14 2.74 -14.76
N CYS A 261 9.55 3.98 -14.50
CA CYS A 261 9.16 4.79 -13.35
C CYS A 261 8.86 6.23 -13.78
N THR A 262 8.36 7.06 -12.87
CA THR A 262 8.17 8.50 -13.13
C THR A 262 9.51 9.22 -13.19
N SER A 263 9.54 10.40 -13.83
CA SER A 263 10.78 11.17 -13.96
C SER A 263 11.36 11.58 -12.60
N SER A 264 10.52 11.93 -11.63
CA SER A 264 10.93 12.27 -10.25
C SER A 264 11.67 11.11 -9.57
N ILE A 265 11.18 9.88 -9.72
CA ILE A 265 11.84 8.67 -9.23
C ILE A 265 13.14 8.40 -9.98
N ALA A 266 13.13 8.54 -11.31
CA ALA A 266 14.32 8.33 -12.13
C ALA A 266 15.45 9.33 -11.80
N ASP A 267 15.09 10.59 -11.57
CA ASP A 267 16.03 11.62 -11.16
C ASP A 267 16.60 11.31 -9.76
N TYR A 268 15.76 10.95 -8.80
CA TYR A 268 16.21 10.58 -7.46
C TYR A 268 17.17 9.38 -7.48
N VAL A 269 16.82 8.32 -8.20
CA VAL A 269 17.66 7.11 -8.32
C VAL A 269 19.04 7.44 -8.92
N ARG A 270 19.07 8.31 -9.94
CA ARG A 270 20.32 8.81 -10.54
C ARG A 270 21.13 9.62 -9.54
N ASP A 271 20.52 10.61 -8.92
CA ASP A 271 21.20 11.61 -8.09
C ASP A 271 21.74 10.99 -6.78
N ALA A 272 21.02 10.02 -6.23
CA ALA A 272 21.44 9.24 -5.07
C ALA A 272 22.35 8.04 -5.44
N ALA A 273 22.68 7.85 -6.72
CA ALA A 273 23.53 6.78 -7.25
C ALA A 273 23.12 5.37 -6.76
N LEU A 274 21.81 5.09 -6.77
CA LEU A 274 21.28 3.82 -6.27
C LEU A 274 21.46 2.68 -7.27
N TYR A 275 21.55 1.45 -6.74
CA TYR A 275 21.51 0.19 -7.49
C TYR A 275 22.68 -0.07 -8.46
N GLY A 276 23.69 0.80 -8.52
CA GLY A 276 24.92 0.55 -9.27
C GLY A 276 25.73 -0.62 -8.68
N LYS A 277 26.64 -1.19 -9.51
CA LYS A 277 27.61 -2.19 -9.02
C LYS A 277 28.57 -1.54 -8.02
N VAL A 278 28.77 -2.21 -6.89
CA VAL A 278 29.84 -1.92 -5.91
C VAL A 278 31.16 -2.47 -6.42
#